data_AF-A0A7J3WTX4-F1
#
_entry.id   AF-A0A7J3WTX4-F1
#
_cell.length_a   1.000
_cell.length_b   1.000
_cell.length_c   1.000
_cell.angle_alpha   90.00
_cell.angle_beta   90.00
_cell.angle_gamma   90.00
#
_symmetry.space_group_name_H-M   'P 1'
#
loop_
_entity.id
_entity.type
_entity.pdbx_description
1 polymer ?
#
loop_
_entity_poly.entity_id
_entity_poly.type
_entity_poly.pdbx_seq_one_letter_code
_entity_poly.pdbx_strand_id
1 'polypeptide(L)' 'DVRKAIELGSMGVLLASGVVKAEDKEKVLTELVSAIR' A
#
# COMPACT_ATOMS: atom_id res chain seq x y z
N ASP A 1 -7.44 2.32 -3.31
CA ASP A 1 -7.84 2.09 -1.90
C ASP A 1 -6.89 2.69 -0.88
N VAL A 2 -5.60 2.36 -0.88
CA VAL A 2 -4.63 2.90 0.09
C VAL A 2 -4.60 4.43 0.11
N ARG A 3 -4.38 5.09 -1.04
CA ARG A 3 -4.41 6.55 -1.17
C ARG A 3 -5.72 7.15 -0.63
N LYS A 4 -6.86 6.56 -0.98
CA LYS A 4 -8.17 7.06 -0.55
C LYS A 4 -8.37 6.95 0.96
N ALA A 5 -7.90 5.86 1.58
CA ALA A 5 -7.97 5.68 3.02
C ALA A 5 -7.14 6.75 3.77
N ILE A 6 -5.96 7.07 3.26
CA ILE A 6 -5.12 8.16 3.79
C ILE A 6 -5.81 9.52 3.62
N GLU A 7 -6.36 9.82 2.42
CA GLU A 7 -7.12 11.06 2.16
C GLU A 7 -8.31 11.26 3.11
N LEU A 8 -8.92 10.16 3.58
CA LEU A 8 -10.04 10.18 4.52
C LEU A 8 -9.59 10.29 6.00
N GLY A 9 -8.29 10.41 6.27
CA GLY A 9 -7.73 10.63 7.61
C GLY A 9 -7.24 9.37 8.31
N SER A 10 -7.08 8.25 7.60
CA SER A 10 -6.46 7.05 8.18
C SER A 10 -4.98 7.31 8.45
N MET A 11 -4.51 6.89 9.63
CA MET A 11 -3.10 6.99 10.00
C MET A 11 -2.20 6.03 9.20
N GLY A 12 -2.79 4.94 8.70
CA GLY A 12 -2.12 3.91 7.91
C GLY A 12 -3.13 2.86 7.45
N VAL A 13 -2.66 1.92 6.63
CA VAL A 13 -3.49 0.86 6.04
C VAL A 13 -2.77 -0.48 6.18
N LEU A 14 -3.47 -1.52 6.64
CA LEU A 14 -2.92 -2.87 6.72
C LEU A 14 -3.03 -3.57 5.36
N LEU A 15 -1.90 -4.07 4.87
CA LEU A 15 -1.81 -4.75 3.58
C LEU A 15 -1.69 -6.26 3.82
N ALA A 16 -2.57 -7.03 3.20
CA ALA A 16 -2.59 -8.49 3.32
C ALA A 16 -2.28 -9.16 1.97
N SER A 17 -3.30 -9.67 1.29
CA SER A 17 -3.16 -10.51 0.09
C SER A 17 -2.37 -9.84 -1.04
N GLY A 18 -2.50 -8.52 -1.21
CA GLY A 18 -1.79 -7.76 -2.23
C GLY A 18 -0.26 -7.71 -2.06
N VAL A 19 0.26 -7.98 -0.86
CA VAL A 19 1.71 -8.03 -0.59
C VAL A 19 2.16 -9.46 -0.32
N VAL A 20 1.41 -10.23 0.48
CA VAL A 20 1.81 -11.59 0.88
C VAL A 20 1.95 -12.51 -0.34
N LYS A 21 1.08 -12.36 -1.33
CA LYS A 21 1.05 -13.19 -2.54
C LYS A 21 1.88 -12.61 -3.70
N ALA A 22 2.49 -11.44 -3.52
CA ALA A 22 3.32 -10.85 -4.55
C ALA A 22 4.60 -11.66 -4.75
N GLU A 23 4.96 -11.84 -6.02
CA GLU A 23 6.22 -12.46 -6.44
C GLU A 23 7.39 -11.58 -5.99
N ASP A 24 7.32 -10.29 -6.29
CA ASP A 24 8.26 -9.27 -5.82
C ASP A 24 7.58 -8.32 -4.82
N LYS A 25 7.82 -8.59 -3.53
CA LYS A 25 7.21 -7.85 -2.43
C LYS A 25 7.80 -6.45 -2.28
N GLU A 26 9.09 -6.29 -2.56
CA GLU A 26 9.80 -5.01 -2.41
C GLU A 26 9.32 -4.01 -3.46
N LYS A 27 9.17 -4.48 -4.71
CA LYS A 27 8.60 -3.67 -5.78
C LYS A 27 7.18 -3.21 -5.44
N VAL A 28 6.31 -4.13 -5.01
CA VAL A 28 4.92 -3.80 -4.65
C VAL A 28 4.86 -2.79 -3.50
N LEU A 29 5.67 -2.95 -2.46
CA LEU A 29 5.73 -1.98 -1.35
C LEU A 29 6.23 -0.61 -1.83
N THR A 30 7.25 -0.57 -2.68
CA THR A 30 7.80 0.67 -3.23
C THR A 30 6.78 1.41 -4.10
N GLU A 31 6.04 0.68 -4.94
CA GLU A 31 4.95 1.23 -5.76
C GLU A 31 3.80 1.76 -4.89
N LEU A 32 3.44 1.07 -3.81
CA LEU A 32 2.40 1.53 -2.89
C LEU A 32 2.80 2.81 -2.16
N VAL A 33 4.07 2.92 -1.72
CA VAL A 33 4.57 4.12 -1.05
C VAL A 33 4.72 5.29 -2.02
N SER A 34 5.16 5.05 -3.26
CA SER A 34 5.31 6.10 -4.26
C SER A 34 3.96 6.71 -4.67
N ALA A 35 2.87 5.93 -4.62
CA ALA A 35 1.51 6.40 -4.86
C ALA A 35 0.93 7.28 -3.72
N ILE A 36 1.60 7.36 -2.57
CA ILE A 36 1.21 8.18 -1.40
C ILE A 36 2.06 9.47 -1.32
N ARG A 37 3.18 9.55 -2.04
CA ARG A 37 4.07 10.71 -2.07
C ARG A 37 3.52 11.89 -2.87
#